data_AF-A0A967PN80-F1
#
_entry.id   AF-A0A967PN80-F1
#
_cell.length_a   1.000
_cell.length_b   1.000
_cell.length_c   1.000
_cell.angle_alpha   90.00
_cell.angle_beta   90.00
_cell.angle_gamma   90.00
#
_symmetry.space_group_name_H-M   'P 1'
#
loop_
_entity.id
_entity.type
_entity.pdbx_description
1 polymer ?
#
loop_
_entity_poly.entity_id
_entity_poly.type
_entity_poly.pdbx_seq_one_letter_code
_entity_poly.pdbx_strand_id
1 'polypeptide(L)'
;MYSYRRHHQSHLAVGVPGTVAGFARAHELYGGVAWRRTVEPAVRLAREGFTVSPSLARSLAGVLPSMGRYPASVQSFSKQGVPYEAGEVLRQPDLARTLARIRDHGRDGFYRGPTARLLVDEMRRNGGLISSRDLVEYEAIEREPVRGSFRDFEIISMPPPASGGTALVQMLNI
;
A
#
# COMPACT_ATOMS: atom_id res chain seq x y z
N MET A 1 -6.87 -27.53 -5.03
CA MET A 1 -5.54 -27.61 -5.70
C MET A 1 -4.95 -26.21 -5.84
N TYR A 2 -3.66 -26.05 -5.54
CA TYR A 2 -2.97 -24.75 -5.60
C TYR A 2 -2.72 -24.28 -7.04
N SER A 3 -2.84 -22.98 -7.32
CA SER A 3 -2.51 -22.34 -8.60
C SER A 3 -1.81 -21.02 -8.37
N TYR A 4 -0.56 -20.89 -8.83
CA TYR A 4 0.22 -19.65 -8.68
C TYR A 4 -0.48 -18.45 -9.34
N ARG A 5 -0.99 -18.64 -10.57
CA ARG A 5 -1.71 -17.60 -11.30
C ARG A 5 -2.92 -17.09 -10.52
N ARG A 6 -3.66 -18.00 -9.87
CA ARG A 6 -4.84 -17.64 -9.08
C ARG A 6 -4.45 -16.98 -7.76
N HIS A 7 -3.51 -17.56 -7.01
CA HIS A 7 -3.24 -17.19 -5.62
C HIS A 7 -2.22 -16.05 -5.46
N HIS A 8 -1.43 -15.74 -6.49
CA HIS A 8 -0.42 -14.65 -6.42
C HIS A 8 -0.61 -13.57 -7.48
N GLN A 9 -1.49 -13.82 -8.45
CA GLN A 9 -1.42 -13.18 -9.75
C GLN A 9 -2.82 -12.91 -10.31
N SER A 10 -3.83 -12.89 -9.44
CA SER A 10 -5.20 -12.53 -9.76
C SER A 10 -5.77 -11.63 -8.67
N HIS A 11 -6.93 -11.03 -8.92
CA HIS A 11 -7.63 -10.19 -7.95
C HIS A 11 -8.07 -10.95 -6.69
N LEU A 12 -8.13 -12.29 -6.73
CA LEU A 12 -8.37 -13.13 -5.55
C LEU A 12 -7.20 -13.10 -4.56
N ALA A 13 -6.01 -12.68 -4.98
CA ALA A 13 -4.82 -12.59 -4.13
C ALA A 13 -4.81 -11.32 -3.25
N VAL A 14 -5.78 -10.41 -3.44
CA VAL A 14 -5.77 -9.08 -2.81
C VAL A 14 -6.72 -9.07 -1.62
N GLY A 15 -6.15 -8.81 -0.43
CA GLY A 15 -6.92 -8.50 0.78
C GLY A 15 -7.33 -7.03 0.83
N VAL A 16 -8.24 -6.70 1.74
CA VAL A 16 -8.69 -5.31 1.94
C VAL A 16 -7.49 -4.42 2.33
N PRO A 17 -7.17 -3.35 1.56
CA PRO A 17 -5.98 -2.56 1.83
C PRO A 17 -6.05 -1.80 3.15
N GLY A 18 -5.02 -1.94 3.99
CA GLY A 18 -5.00 -1.39 5.34
C GLY A 18 -4.21 -0.10 5.57
N THR A 19 -3.32 0.25 4.64
CA THR A 19 -2.32 1.31 4.83
C THR A 19 -2.94 2.67 5.17
N VAL A 20 -4.00 3.08 4.48
CA VAL A 20 -4.61 4.39 4.70
C VAL A 20 -5.28 4.47 6.08
N ALA A 21 -6.00 3.43 6.49
CA ALA A 21 -6.60 3.39 7.82
C ALA A 21 -5.53 3.35 8.92
N GLY A 22 -4.46 2.59 8.74
CA GLY A 22 -3.34 2.53 9.68
C GLY A 22 -2.67 3.90 9.87
N PHE A 23 -2.34 4.59 8.77
CA PHE A 23 -1.74 5.92 8.85
C PHE A 23 -2.71 6.97 9.40
N ALA A 24 -3.98 6.93 9.01
CA ALA A 24 -4.99 7.84 9.55
C ALA A 24 -5.15 7.64 11.07
N ARG A 25 -5.21 6.39 11.53
CA ARG A 25 -5.32 6.06 12.96
C ARG A 25 -4.08 6.47 13.76
N ALA A 26 -2.89 6.15 13.25
CA ALA A 26 -1.63 6.57 13.89
C ALA A 26 -1.51 8.10 13.96
N HIS A 27 -1.93 8.80 12.90
CA HIS A 27 -1.93 10.26 12.90
C HIS A 27 -2.98 10.86 13.85
N GLU A 28 -4.16 10.25 13.97
CA GLU A 28 -5.18 10.66 14.93
C GLU A 28 -4.69 10.53 16.38
N LEU A 29 -4.02 9.42 16.70
CA LEU A 29 -3.54 9.13 18.05
C LEU A 29 -2.25 9.88 18.41
N TYR A 30 -1.32 9.98 17.46
CA TYR A 30 0.07 10.37 17.73
C TYR A 30 0.60 11.49 16.81
N GLY A 31 -0.22 12.03 15.91
CA GLY A 31 0.19 13.05 14.96
C GLY A 31 0.46 14.41 15.62
N GLY A 32 1.58 15.04 15.28
CA GLY A 32 1.96 16.38 15.77
C GLY A 32 1.77 17.51 14.75
N VAL A 33 1.33 17.21 13.52
CA VAL A 33 1.14 18.19 12.43
C VAL A 33 -0.20 17.96 11.75
N ALA A 34 -0.70 18.96 11.01
CA ALA A 34 -1.97 18.82 10.30
C ALA A 34 -1.91 17.73 9.21
N TRP A 35 -2.92 16.85 9.14
CA TRP A 35 -3.01 15.74 8.17
C TRP A 35 -2.72 16.17 6.72
N ARG A 36 -3.33 17.30 6.30
CA ARG A 36 -3.12 17.87 4.97
C ARG A 36 -1.63 18.12 4.69
N ARG A 37 -0.89 18.67 5.66
CA ARG A 37 0.54 18.96 5.54
C ARG A 37 1.38 17.68 5.44
N THR A 38 0.93 16.60 6.09
CA THR A 38 1.57 15.28 6.03
C THR A 38 1.42 14.63 4.65
N VAL A 39 0.23 14.73 4.03
CA VAL A 39 -0.08 14.03 2.77
C VAL A 39 0.30 14.85 1.52
N GLU A 40 0.27 16.19 1.58
CA GLU A 40 0.53 17.08 0.44
C GLU A 40 1.83 16.77 -0.32
N PRO A 41 2.98 16.49 0.33
CA PRO A 41 4.22 16.17 -0.39
C PRO A 41 4.07 14.97 -1.33
N ALA A 42 3.31 13.94 -0.94
CA ALA A 42 3.06 12.77 -1.76
C ALA A 42 2.14 13.08 -2.95
N VAL A 43 1.10 13.91 -2.73
CA VAL A 43 0.24 14.42 -3.82
C VAL A 43 1.07 15.14 -4.87
N ARG A 44 1.98 16.01 -4.41
CA ARG A 44 2.88 16.77 -5.26
C ARG A 44 3.81 15.88 -6.08
N LEU A 45 4.51 14.95 -5.44
CA LEU A 45 5.40 13.99 -6.11
C LEU A 45 4.67 13.16 -7.16
N ALA A 46 3.46 12.70 -6.87
CA ALA A 46 2.66 11.94 -7.83
C ALA A 46 2.21 12.80 -9.02
N ARG A 47 1.85 14.07 -8.78
CA ARG A 47 1.35 15.00 -9.81
C ARG A 47 2.48 15.52 -10.71
N GLU A 48 3.52 16.08 -10.11
CA GLU A 48 4.62 16.76 -10.81
C GLU A 48 5.64 15.75 -11.34
N GLY A 49 5.73 14.60 -10.68
CA GLY A 49 6.64 13.51 -10.98
C GLY A 49 7.92 13.58 -10.15
N PHE A 50 8.71 12.52 -10.24
CA PHE A 50 10.01 12.43 -9.60
C PHE A 50 11.01 11.69 -10.48
N THR A 51 12.30 11.96 -10.28
CA THR A 51 13.38 11.32 -11.03
C THR A 51 13.48 9.84 -10.66
N VAL A 52 13.46 8.99 -11.68
CA VAL A 52 13.61 7.54 -11.55
C VAL A 52 15.06 7.23 -11.17
N SER A 53 15.23 6.56 -10.03
CA SER A 53 16.55 6.11 -9.58
C SER A 53 17.01 4.87 -10.36
N PRO A 54 18.32 4.55 -10.36
CA PRO A 54 18.81 3.30 -10.95
C PRO A 54 18.17 2.05 -10.35
N SER A 55 17.85 2.04 -9.06
CA SER A 55 17.15 0.91 -8.43
C SER A 55 15.71 0.78 -8.93
N LEU A 56 14.98 1.90 -9.01
CA LEU A 56 13.61 1.89 -9.49
C LEU A 56 13.53 1.49 -10.98
N ALA A 57 14.42 2.00 -11.83
CA ALA A 57 14.49 1.60 -13.24
C ALA A 57 14.66 0.08 -13.39
N ARG A 58 15.59 -0.53 -12.62
CA ARG A 58 15.77 -1.98 -12.60
C ARG A 58 14.52 -2.72 -12.13
N SER A 59 13.88 -2.25 -11.06
CA SER A 59 12.64 -2.86 -10.54
C SER A 59 11.49 -2.78 -11.54
N LEU A 60 11.30 -1.63 -12.19
CA LEU A 60 10.26 -1.42 -13.20
C LEU A 60 10.48 -2.32 -14.42
N ALA A 61 11.70 -2.38 -14.94
CA ALA A 61 12.05 -3.28 -16.04
C ALA A 61 11.82 -4.75 -15.68
N GLY A 62 12.21 -5.16 -14.46
CA GLY A 62 12.04 -6.54 -14.01
C GLY A 62 10.58 -6.97 -13.82
N VAL A 63 9.71 -6.06 -13.36
CA VAL A 63 8.30 -6.39 -13.09
C VAL A 63 7.39 -6.23 -14.30
N LEU A 64 7.77 -5.41 -15.28
CA LEU A 64 6.93 -5.06 -16.44
C LEU A 64 6.36 -6.27 -17.21
N PRO A 65 7.12 -7.36 -17.48
CA PRO A 65 6.54 -8.54 -18.12
C PRO A 65 5.36 -9.14 -17.36
N SER A 66 5.42 -9.13 -16.01
CA SER A 66 4.33 -9.64 -15.17
C SER A 66 3.11 -8.72 -15.12
N MET A 67 3.29 -7.43 -15.43
CA MET A 67 2.21 -6.44 -15.52
C MET A 67 1.43 -6.52 -16.82
N GLY A 68 1.93 -7.19 -17.87
CA GLY A 68 1.37 -7.15 -19.22
C GLY A 68 -0.13 -7.51 -19.33
N ARG A 69 -0.65 -8.31 -18.39
CA ARG A 69 -2.09 -8.65 -18.32
C ARG A 69 -2.98 -7.57 -17.68
N TYR A 70 -2.39 -6.49 -17.17
CA TYR A 70 -3.06 -5.39 -16.48
C TYR A 70 -2.75 -4.07 -17.19
N PRO A 71 -3.58 -3.65 -18.16
CA PRO A 71 -3.34 -2.44 -18.95
C PRO A 71 -3.13 -1.19 -18.09
N ALA A 72 -3.88 -1.04 -17.00
CA ALA A 72 -3.73 0.09 -16.07
C ALA A 72 -2.34 0.13 -15.41
N SER A 73 -1.75 -1.03 -15.07
CA SER A 73 -0.41 -1.12 -14.51
C SER A 73 0.66 -0.78 -15.54
N VAL A 74 0.53 -1.31 -16.77
CA VAL A 74 1.43 -0.96 -17.88
C VAL A 74 1.39 0.55 -18.13
N GLN A 75 0.20 1.15 -18.22
CA GLN A 75 0.05 2.59 -18.41
C GLN A 75 0.67 3.41 -17.25
N SER A 76 0.54 2.96 -16.02
CA SER A 76 1.01 3.70 -14.84
C SER A 76 2.53 3.60 -14.63
N PHE A 77 3.14 2.48 -15.03
CA PHE A 77 4.52 2.14 -14.66
C PHE A 77 5.46 1.96 -15.87
N SER A 78 5.00 2.32 -17.07
CA SER A 78 5.83 2.29 -18.28
C SER A 78 5.44 3.40 -19.26
N LYS A 79 6.34 3.65 -20.22
CA LYS A 79 6.11 4.49 -21.40
C LYS A 79 5.54 3.61 -22.51
N GLN A 80 4.24 3.32 -22.46
CA GLN A 80 3.54 2.48 -23.44
C GLN A 80 4.14 1.05 -23.60
N GLY A 81 4.50 0.42 -22.49
CA GLY A 81 5.13 -0.91 -22.49
C GLY A 81 6.66 -0.88 -22.53
N VAL A 82 7.27 0.30 -22.61
CA VAL A 82 8.72 0.49 -22.45
C VAL A 82 9.02 0.94 -21.02
N PRO A 83 9.89 0.25 -20.25
CA PRO A 83 10.17 0.64 -18.88
C PRO A 83 10.87 2.02 -18.82
N TYR A 84 10.75 2.68 -17.67
CA TYR A 84 11.50 3.90 -17.41
C TYR A 84 12.99 3.60 -17.16
N GLU A 85 13.84 4.49 -17.65
CA GLU A 85 15.27 4.51 -17.40
C GLU A 85 15.63 5.44 -16.24
N ALA A 86 16.83 5.25 -15.69
CA ALA A 86 17.31 6.12 -14.62
C ALA A 86 17.49 7.56 -15.14
N GLY A 87 17.11 8.55 -14.34
CA GLY A 87 17.15 9.96 -14.72
C GLY A 87 15.88 10.47 -15.40
N GLU A 88 15.00 9.58 -15.87
CA GLU A 88 13.70 9.97 -16.41
C GLU A 88 12.72 10.41 -15.32
N VAL A 89 11.64 11.09 -15.70
CA VAL A 89 10.61 11.55 -14.76
C VAL A 89 9.38 10.66 -14.84
N LEU A 90 9.05 9.98 -13.74
CA LEU A 90 7.82 9.22 -13.59
C LEU A 90 6.73 10.11 -12.97
N ARG A 91 5.61 10.26 -13.68
CA ARG A 91 4.39 10.94 -13.20
C ARG A 91 3.27 9.93 -12.98
N GLN A 92 2.48 10.14 -11.93
CA GLN A 92 1.38 9.26 -11.54
C GLN A 92 0.10 10.09 -11.29
N PRO A 93 -0.52 10.67 -12.32
CA PRO A 93 -1.65 11.59 -12.16
C PRO A 93 -2.87 10.93 -11.49
N ASP A 94 -3.09 9.64 -11.72
CA ASP A 94 -4.21 8.88 -11.13
C ASP A 94 -3.99 8.66 -9.64
N LEU A 95 -2.75 8.33 -9.25
CA LEU A 95 -2.34 8.26 -7.86
C LEU A 95 -2.45 9.63 -7.19
N ALA A 96 -2.07 10.72 -7.86
CA ALA A 96 -2.21 12.08 -7.33
C ALA A 96 -3.66 12.41 -6.99
N ARG A 97 -4.63 12.03 -7.84
CA ARG A 97 -6.07 12.22 -7.56
C ARG A 97 -6.55 11.36 -6.39
N THR A 98 -6.01 10.16 -6.22
CA THR A 98 -6.31 9.30 -5.05
C THR A 98 -5.73 9.89 -3.76
N LEU A 99 -4.47 10.32 -3.78
CA LEU A 99 -3.81 10.95 -2.64
C LEU A 99 -4.47 12.29 -2.27
N ALA A 100 -4.95 13.07 -3.25
CA ALA A 100 -5.69 14.30 -3.00
C ALA A 100 -7.00 14.01 -2.24
N ARG A 101 -7.77 12.99 -2.65
CA ARG A 101 -8.96 12.54 -1.91
C ARG A 101 -8.62 12.13 -0.48
N ILE A 102 -7.53 11.39 -0.28
CA ILE A 102 -7.05 11.00 1.07
C ILE A 102 -6.65 12.22 1.89
N ARG A 103 -5.94 13.18 1.31
CA ARG A 103 -5.55 14.43 1.95
C ARG A 103 -6.78 15.25 2.38
N ASP A 104 -7.80 15.32 1.53
CA ASP A 104 -8.97 16.19 1.72
C ASP A 104 -10.05 15.55 2.60
N HIS A 105 -10.15 14.22 2.62
CA HIS A 105 -11.22 13.47 3.30
C HIS A 105 -10.70 12.41 4.29
N GLY A 106 -9.40 12.43 4.62
CA GLY A 106 -8.78 11.48 5.54
C GLY A 106 -8.93 10.03 5.06
N ARG A 107 -9.24 9.14 6.02
CA ARG A 107 -9.55 7.71 5.76
C ARG A 107 -10.58 7.55 4.65
N ASP A 108 -11.67 8.30 4.72
CA ASP A 108 -12.82 8.12 3.82
C ASP A 108 -12.54 8.56 2.38
N GLY A 109 -11.44 9.30 2.16
CA GLY A 109 -10.90 9.53 0.81
C GLY A 109 -10.47 8.26 0.08
N PHE A 110 -10.24 7.16 0.79
CA PHE A 110 -9.92 5.84 0.24
C PHE A 110 -11.07 4.84 0.38
N TYR A 111 -11.62 4.68 1.60
CA TYR A 111 -12.60 3.64 1.92
C TYR A 111 -14.05 4.00 1.56
N ARG A 112 -14.30 5.25 1.14
CA ARG A 112 -15.60 5.70 0.63
C ARG A 112 -15.44 6.48 -0.69
N GLY A 113 -16.58 6.90 -1.24
CA GLY A 113 -16.62 7.82 -2.37
C GLY A 113 -15.96 7.26 -3.64
N PRO A 114 -15.33 8.13 -4.47
CA PRO A 114 -14.83 7.71 -5.77
C PRO A 114 -13.72 6.65 -5.72
N THR A 115 -12.89 6.60 -4.68
CA THR A 115 -11.76 5.64 -4.62
C THR A 115 -12.27 4.23 -4.37
N ALA A 116 -13.16 4.10 -3.37
CA ALA A 116 -13.82 2.84 -3.05
C ALA A 116 -14.59 2.28 -4.25
N ARG A 117 -15.32 3.13 -4.98
CA ARG A 117 -16.05 2.72 -6.18
C ARG A 117 -15.12 2.15 -7.25
N LEU A 118 -14.05 2.87 -7.59
CA LEU A 118 -13.06 2.40 -8.59
C LEU A 118 -12.43 1.07 -8.20
N LEU A 119 -12.14 0.86 -6.90
CA LEU A 119 -11.59 -0.40 -6.41
C LEU A 119 -12.60 -1.55 -6.53
N VAL A 120 -13.84 -1.34 -6.10
CA VAL A 120 -14.90 -2.36 -6.17
C VAL A 120 -15.23 -2.70 -7.64
N ASP A 121 -15.25 -1.72 -8.53
CA ASP A 121 -15.49 -1.94 -9.95
C ASP A 121 -14.34 -2.74 -10.59
N GLU A 122 -13.09 -2.47 -10.21
CA GLU A 122 -11.91 -3.25 -10.63
C GLU A 122 -11.99 -4.70 -10.14
N MET A 123 -12.45 -4.91 -8.90
CA MET A 123 -12.63 -6.26 -8.35
C MET A 123 -13.72 -7.00 -9.10
N ARG A 124 -14.90 -6.39 -9.26
CA ARG A 124 -16.03 -7.00 -9.96
C ARG A 124 -15.69 -7.40 -11.40
N ARG A 125 -15.06 -6.52 -12.17
CA ARG A 125 -14.75 -6.79 -13.58
C ARG A 125 -13.69 -7.88 -13.80
N ASN A 126 -12.93 -8.23 -12.76
CA ASN A 126 -11.84 -9.22 -12.83
C ASN A 126 -12.03 -10.43 -11.88
N GLY A 127 -13.22 -10.59 -11.27
CA GLY A 127 -13.51 -11.71 -10.37
C GLY A 127 -12.82 -11.66 -9.01
N GLY A 128 -12.48 -10.46 -8.53
CA GLY A 128 -12.03 -10.21 -7.15
C GLY A 128 -13.19 -10.22 -6.15
N LEU A 129 -12.84 -10.25 -4.85
CA LEU A 129 -13.82 -10.45 -3.76
C LEU A 129 -14.14 -9.19 -2.96
N ILE A 130 -13.31 -8.15 -3.01
CA ILE A 130 -13.48 -6.97 -2.18
C ILE A 130 -14.74 -6.21 -2.61
N SER A 131 -15.66 -6.04 -1.67
CA SER A 131 -16.92 -5.32 -1.82
C SER A 131 -16.87 -3.94 -1.16
N SER A 132 -17.88 -3.12 -1.44
CA SER A 132 -18.06 -1.84 -0.75
C SER A 132 -18.22 -2.01 0.77
N ARG A 133 -18.83 -3.12 1.20
CA ARG A 133 -19.00 -3.44 2.62
C ARG A 133 -17.65 -3.67 3.28
N ASP A 134 -16.80 -4.50 2.66
CA ASP A 134 -15.46 -4.80 3.17
C ASP A 134 -14.61 -3.54 3.35
N LEU A 135 -14.70 -2.58 2.42
CA LEU A 135 -14.00 -1.30 2.52
C LEU A 135 -14.53 -0.44 3.67
N VAL A 136 -15.85 -0.33 3.81
CA VAL A 136 -16.47 0.51 4.84
C VAL A 136 -16.19 -0.03 6.24
N GLU A 137 -16.28 -1.35 6.42
CA GLU A 137 -16.07 -2.07 7.68
C GLU A 137 -14.59 -2.23 8.06
N TYR A 138 -13.64 -1.93 7.17
CA TYR A 138 -12.22 -2.08 7.48
C TYR A 138 -11.74 -1.12 8.57
N GLU A 139 -11.09 -1.66 9.60
CA GLU A 139 -10.49 -0.88 10.67
C GLU A 139 -9.03 -1.27 10.91
N ALA A 140 -8.21 -0.27 11.21
CA ALA A 140 -6.87 -0.50 11.72
C ALA A 140 -6.95 -0.71 13.24
N ILE A 141 -6.36 -1.80 13.71
CA ILE A 141 -6.41 -2.21 15.11
C ILE A 141 -5.05 -1.91 15.76
N GLU A 142 -5.07 -1.07 16.79
CA GLU A 142 -3.93 -0.88 17.69
C GLU A 142 -3.80 -2.08 18.62
N ARG A 143 -2.56 -2.53 18.86
CA ARG A 143 -2.28 -3.74 19.62
C ARG A 143 -1.10 -3.52 20.54
N GLU A 144 -1.16 -4.14 21.71
CA GLU A 144 -0.01 -4.21 22.61
C GLU A 144 1.16 -4.93 21.94
N PRO A 145 2.37 -4.37 21.94
CA PRO A 145 3.53 -5.00 21.33
C PRO A 145 3.94 -6.25 22.10
N VAL A 146 4.63 -7.16 21.39
CA VAL A 146 5.38 -8.23 22.05
C VAL A 146 6.56 -7.58 22.74
N ARG A 147 6.71 -7.87 24.04
CA ARG A 147 7.83 -7.44 24.85
C ARG A 147 8.63 -8.65 25.29
N GLY A 148 9.94 -8.51 25.27
CA GLY A 148 10.90 -9.48 25.79
C GLY A 148 12.13 -8.77 26.31
N SER A 149 13.06 -9.52 26.89
CA SER A 149 14.33 -8.99 27.38
C SER A 149 15.47 -9.84 26.84
N PHE A 150 16.56 -9.20 26.41
CA PHE A 150 17.78 -9.90 26.05
C PHE A 150 18.97 -9.20 26.69
N ARG A 151 19.62 -9.87 27.65
CA ARG A 151 20.61 -9.25 28.55
C ARG A 151 19.98 -8.03 29.25
N ASP A 152 20.64 -6.88 29.20
CA ASP A 152 20.19 -5.63 29.83
C ASP A 152 19.26 -4.79 28.94
N PHE A 153 18.78 -5.33 27.81
CA PHE A 153 17.93 -4.62 26.86
C PHE A 153 16.49 -5.14 26.83
N GLU A 154 15.53 -4.21 26.80
CA GLU A 154 14.14 -4.51 26.43
C GLU A 154 14.02 -4.61 24.91
N ILE A 155 13.33 -5.66 24.45
CA ILE A 155 13.02 -5.90 23.05
C ILE A 155 11.51 -5.69 22.86
N ILE A 156 11.15 -4.69 22.06
CA ILE A 156 9.76 -4.36 21.71
C ILE A 156 9.55 -4.65 20.22
N SER A 157 8.56 -5.48 19.88
CA SER A 157 8.30 -5.90 18.51
C SER A 157 6.82 -6.11 18.20
N MET A 158 6.51 -6.42 16.94
CA MET A 158 5.14 -6.53 16.44
C MET A 158 4.42 -7.79 16.97
N PRO A 159 3.16 -7.66 17.45
CA PRO A 159 2.33 -8.78 17.88
C PRO A 159 1.64 -9.48 16.70
N PRO A 160 0.99 -10.64 16.96
CA PRO A 160 0.03 -11.22 16.04
C PRO A 160 -0.94 -10.15 15.51
N PRO A 161 -1.20 -10.10 14.19
CA PRO A 161 -1.04 -11.18 13.21
C PRO A 161 0.37 -11.36 12.63
N ALA A 162 1.35 -10.52 12.99
CA ALA A 162 2.74 -10.76 12.61
C ALA A 162 3.38 -11.84 13.49
N SER A 163 4.09 -12.79 12.90
CA SER A 163 4.83 -13.82 13.64
C SER A 163 6.23 -13.35 14.07
N GLY A 164 6.77 -12.31 13.42
CA GLY A 164 8.17 -11.90 13.57
C GLY A 164 8.57 -11.52 14.99
N GLY A 165 7.74 -10.76 15.71
CA GLY A 165 8.07 -10.33 17.07
C GLY A 165 8.10 -11.48 18.07
N THR A 166 7.12 -12.39 18.02
CA THR A 166 7.09 -13.60 18.84
C THR A 166 8.30 -14.49 18.56
N ALA A 167 8.58 -14.78 17.29
CA ALA A 167 9.71 -15.63 16.91
C ALA A 167 11.05 -15.02 17.33
N LEU A 168 11.22 -13.71 17.14
CA LEU A 168 12.43 -12.99 17.55
C LEU A 168 12.66 -13.09 19.06
N VAL A 169 11.66 -12.75 19.87
CA VAL A 169 11.76 -12.80 21.33
C VAL A 169 12.01 -14.24 21.80
N GLN A 170 11.35 -15.23 21.19
CA GLN A 170 11.60 -16.63 21.50
C GLN A 170 13.05 -17.04 21.21
N MET A 171 13.59 -16.69 20.05
CA MET A 171 14.97 -17.04 19.67
C MET A 171 16.01 -16.38 20.56
N LEU A 172 15.77 -15.15 21.04
CA LEU A 172 16.66 -14.45 21.96
C LEU A 172 16.66 -15.05 23.38
N ASN A 173 15.59 -15.76 23.76
CA ASN A 173 15.42 -16.35 25.08
C ASN A 173 15.87 -17.83 25.18
N ILE A 174 16.35 -18.41 24.08
CA ILE A 174 16.98 -19.74 24.06
C ILE A 174 18.46 -19.57 24.32
#